data_AF-A0A2J9DVM9-F1
#
_entry.id   AF-A0A2J9DVM9-F1
#
_cell.length_a   1.000
_cell.length_b   1.000
_cell.length_c   1.000
_cell.angle_alpha   90.00
_cell.angle_beta   90.00
_cell.angle_gamma   90.00
#
_symmetry.space_group_name_H-M   'P 1'
#
loop_
_entity.id
_entity.type
_entity.pdbx_description
1 polymer ?
#
loop_
_entity_poly.entity_id
_entity_poly.type
_entity_poly.pdbx_seq_one_letter_code
_entity_poly.pdbx_strand_id
1 'polypeptide(L)'
;MNIKHPSSVLKRLTLIAVMLVSAVTVMPALANAAQANNETCDQISELAGLVMMARQEGLSAQEMLQVSSRVLEGYSDDYHHLVGVMVGDAFRVPRYVDDHNKQSEIADFSHQYYQSCQQVFSKR
;
A
#
# COMPACT_ATOMS: atom_id res chain seq x y z
N MET A 1 -81.76 1.84 17.38
CA MET A 1 -81.32 2.06 15.99
C MET A 1 -79.87 2.52 16.04
N ASN A 2 -78.96 1.71 15.49
CA ASN A 2 -77.53 1.97 15.28
C ASN A 2 -77.31 3.34 14.62
N ILE A 3 -76.28 4.12 15.00
CA ILE A 3 -75.12 4.47 14.14
C ILE A 3 -73.88 4.80 15.00
N LYS A 4 -72.77 4.16 14.58
CA LYS A 4 -71.34 4.25 14.93
C LYS A 4 -70.69 5.64 14.82
N HIS A 5 -69.76 5.92 15.75
CA HIS A 5 -68.33 6.38 15.64
C HIS A 5 -67.89 7.43 14.57
N PRO A 6 -66.66 7.99 14.66
CA PRO A 6 -65.86 8.52 15.78
C PRO A 6 -65.16 9.85 15.37
N SER A 7 -64.09 10.22 16.08
CA SER A 7 -62.98 11.11 15.66
C SER A 7 -63.03 12.58 16.07
N SER A 8 -62.43 12.87 17.24
CA SER A 8 -61.87 14.19 17.53
C SER A 8 -60.82 14.11 18.64
N VAL A 9 -59.81 13.24 18.48
CA VAL A 9 -58.60 13.29 19.32
C VAL A 9 -57.38 13.60 18.48
N LEU A 10 -57.54 14.55 17.55
CA LEU A 10 -56.46 15.21 16.84
C LEU A 10 -56.13 16.52 17.56
N LYS A 11 -55.69 16.46 18.83
CA LYS A 11 -55.34 17.69 19.58
C LYS A 11 -54.58 17.48 20.89
N ARG A 12 -53.62 16.56 20.98
CA ARG A 12 -52.67 16.54 22.11
C ARG A 12 -51.25 16.23 21.64
N LEU A 13 -50.66 17.22 20.99
CA LEU A 13 -49.22 17.45 20.97
C LEU A 13 -48.73 17.57 22.42
N THR A 14 -47.92 16.63 22.89
CA THR A 14 -46.78 16.96 23.77
C THR A 14 -45.79 15.80 23.73
N LEU A 15 -44.70 16.03 23.01
CA LEU A 15 -43.49 15.23 22.98
C LEU A 15 -42.97 15.01 24.40
N ILE A 16 -42.68 13.76 24.79
CA ILE A 16 -41.78 13.48 25.92
C ILE A 16 -40.76 12.42 25.51
N ALA A 17 -39.56 12.92 25.25
CA ALA A 17 -38.23 12.35 25.51
C ALA A 17 -37.99 10.89 25.11
N VAL A 18 -37.60 10.71 23.84
CA VAL A 18 -36.86 9.53 23.38
C VAL A 18 -35.51 9.48 24.13
N MET A 19 -35.23 8.31 24.68
CA MET A 19 -34.02 7.94 25.41
C MET A 19 -32.74 8.33 24.66
N LEU A 20 -31.93 9.20 25.26
CA LEU A 20 -30.52 9.41 24.90
C LEU A 20 -29.67 8.39 25.66
N VAL A 21 -29.74 7.13 25.24
CA VAL A 21 -28.71 6.12 25.52
C VAL A 21 -28.04 5.79 24.20
N SER A 22 -26.93 6.46 23.94
CA SER A 22 -25.89 5.93 23.06
C SER A 22 -24.59 6.61 23.46
N ALA A 23 -23.88 5.94 24.37
CA ALA A 23 -22.46 6.15 24.56
C ALA A 23 -21.79 5.90 23.20
N VAL A 24 -21.50 6.98 22.48
CA VAL A 24 -20.68 6.93 21.27
C VAL A 24 -19.25 6.68 21.74
N THR A 25 -18.88 5.41 21.88
CA THR A 25 -17.48 5.02 22.00
C THR A 25 -16.85 5.16 20.61
N VAL A 26 -16.42 6.37 20.27
CA VAL A 26 -15.53 6.62 19.13
C VAL A 26 -14.14 6.11 19.48
N MET A 27 -13.82 4.89 19.06
CA MET A 27 -12.44 4.49 18.75
C MET A 27 -12.52 3.63 17.48
N PRO A 28 -11.89 4.07 16.38
CA PRO A 28 -10.53 3.57 16.14
C PRO A 28 -9.64 4.54 15.33
N ALA A 29 -8.45 4.89 15.83
CA ALA A 29 -7.47 5.69 15.06
C ALA A 29 -6.06 5.08 15.02
N LEU A 30 -5.87 3.81 15.42
CA LEU A 30 -4.53 3.20 15.53
C LEU A 30 -4.21 2.13 14.47
N ALA A 31 -5.17 1.73 13.63
CA ALA A 31 -4.94 0.70 12.60
C ALA A 31 -4.28 1.22 11.30
N ASN A 32 -4.14 2.54 11.13
CA ASN A 32 -3.82 3.13 9.83
C ASN A 32 -2.31 3.16 9.50
N ALA A 33 -1.44 3.22 10.51
CA ALA A 33 0.01 3.35 10.28
C ALA A 33 0.68 2.04 9.85
N ALA A 34 0.29 0.92 10.47
CA ALA A 34 0.82 -0.39 10.11
C ALA A 34 0.45 -0.79 8.67
N GLN A 35 -0.78 -0.45 8.25
CA GLN A 35 -1.23 -0.73 6.89
C GLN A 35 -0.48 0.13 5.84
N ALA A 36 -0.32 1.44 6.10
CA ALA A 36 0.44 2.32 5.21
C ALA A 36 1.91 1.89 5.04
N ASN A 37 2.53 1.36 6.12
CA ASN A 37 3.90 0.83 6.06
C ASN A 37 3.97 -0.42 5.17
N ASN A 38 3.00 -1.34 5.26
CA ASN A 38 2.94 -2.53 4.42
C ASN A 38 2.80 -2.15 2.94
N GLU A 39 1.88 -1.24 2.62
CA GLU A 39 1.67 -0.76 1.24
C GLU A 39 2.95 -0.13 0.66
N THR A 40 3.67 0.66 1.47
CA THR A 40 4.96 1.24 1.07
C THR A 40 6.01 0.16 0.79
N CYS A 41 6.11 -0.85 1.66
CA CYS A 41 7.06 -1.94 1.46
C CYS A 41 6.70 -2.82 0.26
N ASP A 42 5.41 -3.03 -0.01
CA ASP A 42 4.93 -3.75 -1.19
C ASP A 42 5.35 -3.03 -2.48
N GLN A 43 5.18 -1.70 -2.53
CA GLN A 43 5.61 -0.89 -3.68
C GLN A 43 7.14 -0.94 -3.90
N ILE A 44 7.92 -0.89 -2.82
CA ILE A 44 9.39 -1.03 -2.89
C ILE A 44 9.77 -2.43 -3.39
N SER A 45 9.08 -3.47 -2.93
CA SER A 45 9.26 -4.85 -3.36
C SER A 45 8.96 -5.02 -4.86
N GLU A 46 7.84 -4.47 -5.33
CA GLU A 46 7.44 -4.52 -6.74
C GLU A 46 8.48 -3.82 -7.63
N LEU A 47 8.94 -2.63 -7.22
CA LEU A 47 9.97 -1.89 -7.93
C LEU A 47 11.29 -2.67 -8.01
N ALA A 48 11.70 -3.31 -6.90
CA ALA A 48 12.88 -4.17 -6.88
C ALA A 48 12.73 -5.35 -7.86
N GLY A 49 11.55 -5.98 -7.90
CA GLY A 49 11.24 -7.06 -8.83
C GLY A 49 11.35 -6.64 -10.30
N LEU A 50 10.82 -5.45 -10.64
CA LEU A 50 10.94 -4.89 -12.00
C LEU A 50 12.40 -4.59 -12.38
N VAL A 51 13.20 -4.07 -11.43
CA VAL A 51 14.64 -3.85 -11.63
C VAL A 51 15.36 -5.17 -11.90
N MET A 52 15.12 -6.20 -11.10
CA MET A 52 15.75 -7.51 -11.32
C MET A 52 15.28 -8.16 -12.62
N MET A 53 14.00 -8.03 -12.97
CA MET A 53 13.46 -8.51 -14.25
C MET A 53 14.18 -7.86 -15.44
N ALA A 54 14.28 -6.53 -15.45
CA ALA A 54 15.01 -5.78 -16.47
C ALA A 54 16.48 -6.23 -16.57
N ARG A 55 17.13 -6.48 -15.43
CA ARG A 55 18.49 -7.03 -15.37
C ARG A 55 18.59 -8.41 -16.00
N GLN A 56 17.69 -9.33 -15.67
CA GLN A 56 17.66 -10.69 -16.23
C GLN A 56 17.42 -10.68 -17.75
N GLU A 57 16.55 -9.78 -18.22
CA GLU A 57 16.27 -9.57 -19.64
C GLU A 57 17.42 -8.86 -20.39
N GLY A 58 18.40 -8.32 -19.66
CA GLY A 58 19.66 -7.86 -20.23
C GLY A 58 19.74 -6.37 -20.50
N LEU A 59 18.84 -5.56 -19.94
CA LEU A 59 19.00 -4.12 -19.94
C LEU A 59 20.29 -3.76 -19.22
N SER A 60 21.03 -2.80 -19.74
CA SER A 60 22.22 -2.25 -19.10
C SER A 60 21.85 -1.32 -17.94
N ALA A 61 22.77 -1.15 -16.98
CA ALA A 61 22.57 -0.25 -15.86
C ALA A 61 22.30 1.19 -16.35
N GLN A 62 22.97 1.62 -17.43
CA GLN A 62 22.77 2.93 -18.01
C GLN A 62 21.35 3.10 -18.58
N GLU A 63 20.84 2.12 -19.31
CA GLU A 63 19.47 2.15 -19.83
C GLU A 63 18.45 2.19 -18.70
N MET A 64 18.65 1.37 -17.66
CA MET A 64 17.77 1.34 -16.49
C MET A 64 17.75 2.69 -15.75
N LEU A 65 18.92 3.32 -15.55
CA LEU A 65 19.03 4.63 -14.92
C LEU A 65 18.43 5.75 -15.77
N GLN A 66 18.56 5.68 -17.10
CA GLN A 66 17.92 6.64 -17.99
C GLN A 66 16.40 6.52 -17.99
N VAL A 67 15.88 5.28 -18.00
CA VAL A 67 14.44 5.03 -17.90
C VAL A 67 13.91 5.48 -16.56
N SER A 68 14.58 5.12 -15.46
CA SER A 68 14.16 5.53 -14.12
C SER A 68 14.19 7.05 -13.94
N SER A 69 15.20 7.74 -14.47
CA SER A 69 15.26 9.21 -14.44
C SER A 69 14.07 9.88 -15.11
N ARG A 70 13.49 9.29 -16.17
CA ARG A 70 12.30 9.82 -16.85
C ARG A 70 11.02 9.47 -16.11
N VAL A 71 10.90 8.22 -15.65
CA VAL A 71 9.71 7.73 -14.95
C VAL A 71 9.55 8.40 -13.58
N LEU A 72 10.66 8.71 -12.93
CA LEU A 72 10.70 9.35 -11.61
C LEU A 72 10.76 10.87 -11.69
N GLU A 73 10.49 11.49 -12.85
CA GLU A 73 10.41 12.94 -12.93
C GLU A 73 9.36 13.48 -11.93
N GLY A 74 9.79 14.38 -11.05
CA GLY A 74 8.95 14.95 -9.99
C GLY A 74 8.89 14.13 -8.69
N TYR A 75 9.59 13.00 -8.60
CA TYR A 75 9.80 12.28 -7.35
C TYR A 75 10.98 12.88 -6.56
N SER A 76 11.10 12.54 -5.28
CA SER A 76 12.19 13.01 -4.44
C SER A 76 13.53 12.38 -4.83
N ASP A 77 14.63 13.08 -4.50
CA ASP A 77 15.99 12.56 -4.67
C ASP A 77 16.20 11.24 -3.92
N ASP A 78 15.51 11.02 -2.80
CA ASP A 78 15.54 9.76 -2.06
C ASP A 78 15.01 8.59 -2.90
N TYR A 79 13.95 8.80 -3.69
CA TYR A 79 13.40 7.79 -4.61
C TYR A 79 14.39 7.51 -5.75
N HIS A 80 15.01 8.55 -6.31
CA HIS A 80 16.07 8.38 -7.32
C HIS A 80 17.26 7.59 -6.77
N HIS A 81 17.68 7.90 -5.53
CA HIS A 81 18.76 7.20 -4.86
C HIS A 81 18.40 5.73 -4.60
N LEU A 82 17.19 5.45 -4.11
CA LEU A 82 16.70 4.10 -3.86
C LEU A 82 16.77 3.24 -5.14
N VAL A 83 16.29 3.75 -6.28
CA VAL A 83 16.37 3.02 -7.55
C VAL A 83 17.81 2.85 -8.01
N GLY A 84 18.67 3.86 -7.82
CA GLY A 84 20.10 3.73 -8.11
C GLY A 84 20.78 2.60 -7.33
N VAL A 85 20.44 2.45 -6.04
CA VAL A 85 20.91 1.34 -5.20
C VAL A 85 20.38 0.00 -5.72
N MET A 86 19.08 -0.11 -6.01
CA MET A 86 18.48 -1.33 -6.58
C MET A 86 19.17 -1.75 -7.88
N VAL A 87 19.42 -0.81 -8.80
CA VAL A 87 20.13 -1.09 -10.05
C VAL A 87 21.55 -1.60 -9.75
N GLY A 88 22.27 -0.93 -8.84
CA GLY A 88 23.62 -1.34 -8.45
C GLY A 88 23.67 -2.76 -7.87
N ASP A 89 22.73 -3.10 -6.99
CA ASP A 89 22.63 -4.42 -6.37
C ASP A 89 22.21 -5.49 -7.38
N ALA A 90 21.27 -5.20 -8.28
CA ALA A 90 20.84 -6.14 -9.33
C ALA A 90 22.00 -6.55 -10.26
N PHE A 91 22.95 -5.66 -10.52
CA PHE A 91 24.12 -5.96 -11.35
C PHE A 91 25.18 -6.83 -10.66
N ARG A 92 25.06 -7.08 -9.36
CA ARG A 92 25.88 -8.08 -8.65
C ARG A 92 25.38 -9.51 -8.88
N VAL A 93 24.13 -9.65 -9.33
CA VAL A 93 23.52 -10.94 -9.67
C VAL A 93 23.81 -11.27 -11.14
N PRO A 94 24.26 -12.50 -11.45
CA PRO A 94 24.45 -12.93 -12.82
C PRO A 94 23.10 -13.03 -13.56
N ARG A 95 23.18 -12.97 -14.90
CA ARG A 95 22.01 -13.26 -15.73
C ARG A 95 21.88 -14.76 -15.92
N TYR A 96 20.66 -15.25 -15.79
CA TYR A 96 20.33 -16.65 -16.01
C TYR A 96 19.66 -16.83 -17.37
N VAL A 97 19.99 -17.93 -18.04
CA VAL A 97 19.33 -18.34 -19.29
C VAL A 97 18.06 -19.13 -18.97
N ASP A 98 18.08 -19.89 -17.89
CA ASP A 98 16.98 -20.70 -17.42
C ASP A 98 15.89 -19.84 -16.76
N ASP A 99 14.64 -20.02 -17.20
CA ASP A 99 13.52 -19.21 -16.74
C ASP A 99 13.18 -19.44 -15.27
N HIS A 100 13.34 -20.67 -14.77
CA HIS A 100 13.09 -20.96 -13.35
C HIS A 100 14.05 -20.17 -12.46
N ASN A 101 15.34 -20.16 -12.79
CA ASN A 101 16.34 -19.40 -12.04
C ASN A 101 16.12 -17.88 -12.16
N LYS A 102 15.75 -17.37 -13.35
CA LYS A 102 15.36 -15.95 -13.49
C LYS A 102 14.23 -15.58 -12.53
N GLN A 103 13.16 -16.38 -12.49
CA GLN A 103 12.00 -16.10 -11.65
C GLN A 103 12.33 -16.21 -10.16
N SER A 104 13.15 -17.19 -9.77
CA SER A 104 13.63 -17.30 -8.39
C SER A 104 14.37 -16.04 -7.96
N GLU A 105 15.30 -15.56 -8.78
CA GLU A 105 16.11 -14.38 -8.46
C GLU A 105 15.28 -13.09 -8.42
N ILE A 106 14.28 -12.96 -9.29
CA ILE A 106 13.32 -11.84 -9.23
C ILE A 106 12.53 -11.88 -7.91
N ALA A 107 12.05 -13.05 -7.51
CA ALA A 107 11.29 -13.22 -6.27
C ALA A 107 12.16 -12.96 -5.03
N ASP A 108 13.36 -13.52 -4.99
CA ASP A 108 14.30 -13.38 -3.88
C ASP A 108 14.75 -11.92 -3.72
N PHE A 109 15.06 -11.25 -4.83
CA PHE A 109 15.44 -9.84 -4.82
C PHE A 109 14.30 -8.94 -4.35
N SER A 110 13.07 -9.18 -4.83
CA SER A 110 11.86 -8.46 -4.36
C SER A 110 11.66 -8.64 -2.86
N HIS A 111 11.75 -9.90 -2.40
CA HIS A 111 11.56 -10.25 -1.00
C HIS A 111 12.60 -9.62 -0.08
N GLN A 112 13.86 -9.55 -0.50
CA GLN A 112 14.93 -8.91 0.27
C GLN A 112 14.62 -7.43 0.53
N TYR A 113 14.12 -6.71 -0.47
CA TYR A 113 13.77 -5.30 -0.32
C TYR A 113 12.52 -5.10 0.54
N TYR A 114 11.53 -5.97 0.42
CA TYR A 114 10.36 -5.99 1.30
C TYR A 114 10.76 -6.16 2.78
N GLN A 115 11.59 -7.16 3.08
CA GLN A 115 12.10 -7.42 4.42
C GLN A 115 12.91 -6.24 4.96
N SER A 116 13.79 -5.68 4.13
CA SER A 116 14.62 -4.52 4.51
C SER A 116 13.76 -3.30 4.84
N CYS A 117 12.71 -3.06 4.05
CA CYS A 117 11.74 -2.00 4.31
C CYS A 117 11.01 -2.20 5.66
N GLN A 118 10.50 -3.41 5.92
CA GLN A 118 9.84 -3.70 7.19
C GLN A 118 10.77 -3.50 8.39
N GLN A 119 12.05 -3.86 8.26
CA GLN A 119 13.04 -3.65 9.32
C GLN A 119 13.25 -2.18 9.68
N VAL A 120 13.06 -1.26 8.72
CA VAL A 120 13.11 0.18 9.00
C VAL A 120 11.92 0.63 9.84
N PHE A 121 10.73 0.07 9.60
CA PHE A 121 9.53 0.42 10.36
C PHE A 121 9.40 -0.30 11.70
N SER A 122 9.98 -1.50 11.86
CA SER A 122 9.98 -2.23 13.14
C SER A 122 11.01 -1.72 14.15
N LYS A 123 11.98 -0.92 13.70
CA LYS A 123 13.01 -0.28 14.55
C LYS A 123 12.65 1.14 15.01
N ARG A 124 11.48 1.66 14.63
CA ARG A 124 10.95 2.94 15.14
C ARG A 124 9.99 2.71 16.30
#